data_AF-A0A3B8J7L9-F1
#
_entry.id   AF-A0A3B8J7L9-F1
#
_cell.length_a   1.000
_cell.length_b   1.000
_cell.length_c   1.000
_cell.angle_alpha   90.00
_cell.angle_beta   90.00
_cell.angle_gamma   90.00
#
_symmetry.space_group_name_H-M   'P 1'
#
loop_
_entity.id
_entity.type
_entity.pdbx_description
1 polymer ?
#
loop_
_entity_poly.entity_id
_entity_poly.type
_entity_poly.pdbx_seq_one_letter_code
_entity_poly.pdbx_strand_id
1 'polypeptide(L)'
;HSEHHTGLAVDVVINDYSVLDTKEYQWYKDRAHEYGFIIRYPEGKENITGYKYEPWHLRYVSPEIAKEVYNSGLTYEEYYVTVIEPNMQK
;
A
#
# COMPACT_ATOMS: atom_id res chain seq x y z
N HIS A 1 -4.13 14.68 -5.75
CA HIS A 1 -2.74 14.66 -6.24
C HIS A 1 -2.29 13.21 -6.35
N SER A 2 -1.53 12.84 -7.39
CA SER A 2 -1.10 11.45 -7.61
C SER A 2 0.22 11.14 -6.91
N GLU A 3 0.33 9.95 -6.30
CA GLU A 3 1.57 9.44 -5.70
C GLU A 3 2.63 9.07 -6.76
N HIS A 4 2.22 8.79 -8.00
CA HIS A 4 3.14 8.50 -9.10
C HIS A 4 4.10 9.67 -9.39
N HIS A 5 3.67 10.92 -9.16
CA HIS A 5 4.51 12.10 -9.35
C HIS A 5 5.71 12.17 -8.38
N THR A 6 5.69 11.41 -7.28
CA THR A 6 6.82 11.38 -6.34
C THR A 6 7.86 10.32 -6.70
N GLY A 7 7.60 9.46 -7.69
CA GLY A 7 8.45 8.31 -8.01
C GLY A 7 8.48 7.21 -6.94
N LEU A 8 7.53 7.22 -5.99
CA LEU A 8 7.43 6.24 -4.90
C LEU A 8 6.26 5.26 -5.08
N ALA A 9 5.45 5.43 -6.11
CA ALA A 9 4.37 4.53 -6.45
C ALA A 9 4.64 3.83 -7.78
N VAL A 10 4.18 2.58 -7.89
CA VAL A 10 4.23 1.78 -9.11
C VAL A 10 2.94 1.00 -9.26
N ASP A 11 2.39 0.98 -10.46
CA ASP A 11 1.27 0.12 -10.81
C ASP A 11 1.81 -1.20 -11.38
N VAL A 12 1.55 -2.31 -10.71
CA VAL A 12 1.93 -3.65 -11.17
C VAL A 12 0.73 -4.29 -11.86
N VAL A 13 0.66 -4.11 -13.18
CA VAL A 13 -0.52 -4.44 -13.99
C VAL A 13 -0.21 -5.38 -15.15
N ILE A 14 -1.22 -6.13 -15.55
CA ILE A 14 -1.35 -6.64 -16.92
C ILE A 14 -2.12 -5.61 -17.77
N ASN A 15 -2.22 -5.81 -19.09
CA ASN A 15 -2.75 -4.83 -20.05
C ASN A 15 -4.09 -4.16 -19.67
N ASP A 16 -4.94 -4.77 -18.84
CA ASP A 16 -6.29 -4.31 -18.51
C ASP A 16 -6.54 -4.04 -17.01
N TYR A 17 -5.50 -3.92 -16.18
CA TYR A 17 -5.60 -3.72 -14.72
C TYR A 17 -6.35 -4.84 -13.97
N SER A 18 -6.72 -5.94 -14.63
CA SER A 18 -7.38 -7.09 -13.99
C SER A 18 -6.34 -8.03 -13.38
N VAL A 19 -5.86 -7.69 -12.17
CA VAL A 19 -4.72 -8.39 -11.56
C VAL A 19 -5.10 -9.47 -10.54
N LEU A 20 -6.32 -9.51 -10.01
CA LEU A 20 -6.67 -10.34 -8.84
C LEU A 20 -6.37 -11.84 -9.01
N ASP A 21 -6.56 -12.37 -10.22
CA ASP A 21 -6.34 -13.79 -10.53
C ASP A 21 -4.92 -14.08 -11.08
N THR A 22 -4.04 -13.08 -11.11
CA THR A 22 -2.68 -13.24 -11.65
C THR A 22 -1.70 -13.75 -10.60
N LYS A 23 -0.64 -14.44 -11.05
CA LYS A 23 0.41 -14.95 -10.14
C LYS A 23 1.19 -13.80 -9.49
N GLU A 24 1.34 -12.71 -10.22
CA GLU A 24 2.02 -11.49 -9.80
C GLU A 24 1.29 -10.88 -8.60
N TYR A 25 -0.03 -10.71 -8.68
CA TYR A 25 -0.84 -10.20 -7.57
C TYR A 25 -0.78 -11.10 -6.35
N GLN A 26 -0.97 -12.41 -6.52
CA GLN A 26 -0.88 -13.34 -5.41
C GLN A 26 0.50 -13.27 -4.72
N TRP A 27 1.56 -13.07 -5.51
CA TRP A 27 2.90 -12.90 -4.95
C TRP A 27 3.08 -11.57 -4.21
N TYR A 28 2.77 -10.43 -4.83
CA TYR A 28 3.05 -9.14 -4.19
C TYR A 28 2.08 -8.83 -3.04
N LYS A 29 0.86 -9.35 -3.08
CA LYS A 29 -0.08 -9.28 -1.95
C LYS A 29 0.55 -9.85 -0.67
N ASP A 30 1.28 -10.94 -0.79
CA ASP A 30 1.85 -11.64 0.37
C ASP A 30 3.32 -11.27 0.64
N ARG A 31 4.02 -10.64 -0.31
CA ARG A 31 5.49 -10.42 -0.21
C ARG A 31 5.95 -8.98 -0.37
N ALA A 32 5.17 -8.08 -0.96
CA ALA A 32 5.62 -6.71 -1.27
C ALA A 32 6.15 -5.96 -0.03
N HIS A 33 5.54 -6.21 1.13
CA HIS A 33 5.92 -5.58 2.39
C HIS A 33 7.34 -5.94 2.84
N GLU A 34 7.85 -7.13 2.48
CA GLU A 34 9.24 -7.54 2.73
C GLU A 34 10.25 -6.64 1.99
N TYR A 35 9.80 -5.97 0.93
CA TYR A 35 10.62 -5.10 0.07
C TYR A 35 10.28 -3.62 0.22
N GLY A 36 9.47 -3.26 1.23
CA GLY A 36 9.11 -1.87 1.52
C GLY A 36 7.91 -1.34 0.76
N PHE A 37 7.12 -2.20 0.12
CA PHE A 37 5.92 -1.81 -0.62
C PHE A 37 4.65 -2.27 0.08
N ILE A 38 3.61 -1.44 0.02
CA ILE A 38 2.26 -1.80 0.47
C ILE A 38 1.28 -1.70 -0.69
N ILE A 39 0.23 -2.53 -0.68
CA ILE A 39 -0.98 -2.26 -1.47
C ILE A 39 -1.61 -1.00 -0.89
N ARG A 40 -1.54 0.11 -1.63
CA ARG A 40 -1.79 1.44 -1.08
C ARG A 40 -3.26 1.72 -0.79
N TYR A 41 -4.14 1.15 -1.62
CA TYR A 41 -5.58 1.36 -1.58
C TYR A 41 -6.28 0.00 -1.44
N PRO A 42 -6.43 -0.52 -0.21
CA PRO A 42 -7.10 -1.81 0.05
C PRO A 42 -8.63 -1.72 -0.07
N GLU A 43 -9.26 -2.87 -0.29
CA GLU A 43 -10.71 -3.01 -0.44
C GLU A 43 -11.47 -2.59 0.83
N GLY A 44 -12.55 -1.83 0.68
CA GLY A 44 -13.41 -1.42 1.80
C GLY A 44 -12.84 -0.30 2.67
N LYS A 45 -11.77 0.36 2.23
CA LYS A 45 -11.10 1.47 2.94
C LYS A 45 -11.18 2.80 2.19
N GLU A 46 -12.07 2.90 1.21
CA GLU A 46 -12.22 4.05 0.32
C GLU A 46 -12.62 5.33 1.08
N ASN A 47 -13.37 5.18 2.17
CA ASN A 47 -13.77 6.27 3.04
C ASN A 47 -12.59 6.88 3.83
N ILE A 48 -11.47 6.16 3.93
CA ILE A 48 -10.25 6.60 4.61
C ILE A 48 -9.23 7.11 3.59
N THR A 49 -8.96 6.31 2.54
CA THR A 49 -7.93 6.63 1.55
C THR A 49 -8.38 7.67 0.54
N GLY A 50 -9.69 7.77 0.29
CA GLY A 50 -10.28 8.58 -0.78
C GLY A 50 -10.17 7.97 -2.18
N TYR A 51 -9.62 6.76 -2.32
CA TYR A 51 -9.47 6.03 -3.58
C TYR A 51 -10.20 4.70 -3.53
N LYS A 52 -10.67 4.22 -4.68
CA LYS A 52 -11.26 2.88 -4.80
C LYS A 52 -10.21 1.81 -4.52
N TYR A 53 -10.66 0.57 -4.34
CA TYR A 53 -9.75 -0.57 -4.32
C TYR A 53 -8.91 -0.61 -5.61
N GLU A 54 -7.59 -0.54 -5.46
CA GLU A 54 -6.63 -0.61 -6.55
C GLU A 54 -5.56 -1.65 -6.20
N PRO A 55 -5.82 -2.95 -6.46
CA PRO A 55 -4.91 -4.03 -6.10
C PRO A 55 -3.51 -3.89 -6.70
N TRP A 56 -3.38 -3.19 -7.82
CA TRP A 56 -2.13 -2.98 -8.55
C TRP A 56 -1.25 -1.84 -8.02
N HIS A 57 -1.82 -0.88 -7.28
CA HIS A 57 -1.09 0.33 -6.88
C HIS A 57 -0.25 0.05 -5.64
N LEU A 58 1.06 -0.12 -5.85
CA LEU A 58 2.03 -0.32 -4.78
C LEU A 58 2.73 0.99 -4.43
N ARG A 59 2.85 1.26 -3.13
CA ARG A 59 3.55 2.44 -2.60
C ARG A 59 4.74 2.03 -1.75
N TYR A 60 5.91 2.56 -2.06
CA TYR A 60 7.11 2.43 -1.24
C TYR A 60 7.02 3.30 0.02
N VAL A 61 7.24 2.70 1.19
CA VAL A 61 7.23 3.36 2.51
C VAL A 61 8.42 2.95 3.40
N SER A 62 9.42 2.24 2.88
CA SER A 62 10.51 1.52 3.58
C SER A 62 10.14 0.11 4.07
N PRO A 63 11.09 -0.86 4.10
CA PRO A 63 10.85 -2.24 4.56
C PRO A 63 10.28 -2.33 5.97
N GLU A 64 10.78 -1.52 6.90
CA GLU A 64 10.35 -1.54 8.30
C GLU A 64 8.89 -1.12 8.42
N ILE A 65 8.54 0.03 7.84
CA ILE A 65 7.18 0.57 7.89
C ILE A 65 6.21 -0.31 7.10
N ALA A 66 6.59 -0.78 5.91
CA ALA A 66 5.71 -1.61 5.09
C ALA A 66 5.32 -2.91 5.80
N LYS A 67 6.29 -3.52 6.50
CA LYS A 67 6.05 -4.71 7.32
C LYS A 67 5.10 -4.43 8.47
N GLU A 68 5.24 -3.31 9.16
CA GLU A 68 4.34 -2.93 10.24
C GLU A 68 2.92 -2.63 9.73
N VAL A 69 2.79 -1.87 8.64
CA VAL A 69 1.50 -1.59 7.99
C VAL A 69 0.82 -2.91 7.59
N TYR A 70 1.53 -3.80 6.90
CA TYR A 70 1.01 -5.10 6.47
C TYR A 70 0.50 -5.94 7.65
N ASN A 71 1.31 -6.07 8.71
CA ASN A 71 0.94 -6.86 9.89
C ASN A 71 -0.22 -6.25 10.68
N SER A 72 -0.37 -4.93 10.66
CA SER A 72 -1.45 -4.23 11.37
C SER A 72 -2.82 -4.36 10.70
N GLY A 73 -2.86 -4.63 9.38
CA GLY A 73 -4.08 -4.59 8.58
C GLY A 73 -4.69 -3.18 8.41
N LEU A 74 -3.97 -2.14 8.79
CA LEU A 74 -4.37 -0.74 8.67
C LEU A 74 -4.05 -0.19 7.26
N THR A 75 -4.74 0.88 6.85
CA THR A 75 -4.24 1.72 5.77
C THR A 75 -2.98 2.48 6.21
N TYR A 76 -2.27 3.08 5.25
CA TYR A 76 -1.13 3.92 5.58
C TYR A 76 -1.54 5.16 6.39
N GLU A 77 -2.70 5.77 6.10
CA GLU A 77 -3.24 6.89 6.87
C GLU A 77 -3.52 6.49 8.32
N GLU A 78 -4.23 5.38 8.53
CA GLU A 78 -4.55 4.87 9.87
C GLU A 78 -3.26 4.58 10.64
N TYR A 79 -2.29 3.92 10.01
CA TYR A 79 -0.99 3.63 10.63
C TYR A 79 -0.20 4.90 10.93
N TYR A 80 -0.20 5.88 10.02
CA TYR A 80 0.53 7.13 10.20
C TYR A 80 0.05 7.90 11.44
N VAL A 81 -1.26 8.10 11.57
CA VAL A 81 -1.82 8.89 12.68
C VAL A 81 -1.81 8.17 14.02
N THR A 82 -1.83 6.82 14.02
CA THR A 82 -1.85 6.03 15.26
C THR A 82 -0.46 5.61 15.74
N VAL A 83 0.53 5.52 14.85
CA VAL A 83 1.88 5.00 15.16
C VAL A 83 2.98 6.00 14.84
N ILE A 84 3.06 6.51 13.61
CA ILE A 84 4.19 7.37 13.18
C ILE A 84 4.12 8.74 13.86
N GLU A 85 3.00 9.46 13.71
CA GLU A 85 2.83 10.82 14.23
C GLU A 85 3.01 10.91 15.75
N PRO A 86 2.42 10.02 16.58
CA PRO A 86 2.64 10.04 18.03
C PRO A 86 4.09 9.77 18.46
N ASN A 87 4.86 9.03 17.65
CA ASN A 87 6.27 8.73 17.95
C ASN A 87 7.25 9.78 17.44
N MET A 88 6.86 10.65 16.49
CA MET A 88 7.67 11.80 16.06
C MET A 88 7.70 12.94 17.08
N GLN A 89 6.75 12.97 18.03
CA GLN A 89 6.64 14.00 19.07
C GLN A 89 7.38 13.64 20.38
N LYS A 90 8.03 12.47 20.43
CA LYS A 90 8.87 12.02 21.56
C LYS A 90 10.33 12.34 21.28
#